data_AF-A0A7C1QK43-F1
#
_entry.id   AF-A0A7C1QK43-F1
#
_cell.length_a   1.000
_cell.length_b   1.000
_cell.length_c   1.000
_cell.angle_alpha   90.00
_cell.angle_beta   90.00
_cell.angle_gamma   90.00
#
_symmetry.space_group_name_H-M   'P 1'
#
loop_
_entity.id
_entity.type
_entity.pdbx_description
1 polymer ?
#
loop_
_entity_poly.entity_id
_entity_poly.type
_entity_poly.pdbx_seq_one_letter_code
_entity_poly.pdbx_strand_id
1 'polypeptide(L)'
;MNDKKDDKDKRSVFHVSISENEKKQVKKYAKADNTTISEFIRQAIFDKIGRIENPEIEKLNSKDDTLILKEISKLDKKFSGMEKILRERLSNGKVIKSTLEEIKSRVNHEKMEYEKQQIIEALKKHGSMRPKELNELTGIEVHAIYKIISDDISFKFDMTVGRIELNE
;
A
#
# COMPACT_ATOMS: atom_id res chain seq x y z
N MET A 1 -42.18 11.70 -19.08
CA MET A 1 -41.77 11.38 -20.45
C MET A 1 -40.34 11.87 -20.60
N ASN A 2 -39.37 10.95 -20.62
CA ASN A 2 -37.96 11.30 -20.82
C ASN A 2 -37.63 11.13 -22.30
N ASP A 3 -37.48 12.27 -22.98
CA ASP A 3 -36.98 12.31 -24.35
C ASP A 3 -35.52 11.86 -24.39
N LYS A 4 -35.31 10.66 -24.93
CA LYS A 4 -33.99 10.22 -25.39
C LYS A 4 -33.62 11.10 -26.60
N LYS A 5 -32.69 12.03 -26.40
CA LYS A 5 -31.97 12.66 -27.51
C LYS A 5 -31.05 11.62 -28.13
N ASP A 6 -31.44 11.14 -29.30
CA ASP A 6 -30.55 10.41 -30.22
C ASP A 6 -29.43 11.36 -30.67
N ASP A 7 -28.26 11.26 -30.04
CA ASP A 7 -26.99 11.72 -30.61
C ASP A 7 -26.60 10.80 -31.78
N LYS A 8 -27.34 10.89 -32.88
CA LYS A 8 -26.90 10.34 -34.17
C LYS A 8 -25.96 11.35 -34.81
N ASP A 9 -24.69 11.25 -34.43
CA ASP A 9 -23.56 11.17 -35.36
C ASP A 9 -23.72 12.05 -36.62
N LYS A 10 -23.40 13.35 -36.52
CA LYS A 10 -23.16 14.19 -37.70
C LYS A 10 -21.86 13.74 -38.39
N ARG A 11 -21.94 12.65 -39.16
CA ARG A 11 -20.84 12.20 -40.01
C ARG A 11 -20.72 13.16 -41.19
N SER A 12 -19.74 14.05 -41.13
CA SER A 12 -19.38 14.91 -42.26
C SER A 12 -18.99 14.05 -43.47
N VAL A 13 -19.71 14.20 -44.58
CA VAL A 13 -19.44 13.46 -45.82
C VAL A 13 -18.39 14.22 -46.62
N PHE A 14 -17.27 13.57 -46.89
CA PHE A 14 -16.19 14.10 -47.73
C PHE A 14 -16.19 13.40 -49.09
N HIS A 15 -16.12 14.18 -50.16
CA HIS A 15 -15.98 13.66 -51.51
C HIS A 15 -14.50 13.66 -51.88
N VAL A 16 -13.96 12.49 -52.24
CA VAL A 16 -12.57 12.33 -52.68
C VAL A 16 -12.59 11.90 -54.13
N SER A 17 -11.88 12.64 -54.98
CA SER A 17 -11.66 12.28 -56.37
C SER A 17 -10.36 11.49 -56.50
N ILE A 18 -10.46 10.28 -57.04
CA ILE A 18 -9.31 9.39 -57.32
C ILE A 18 -9.38 8.94 -58.77
N SER A 19 -8.22 8.68 -59.39
CA SER A 19 -8.18 8.13 -60.75
C SER A 19 -8.72 6.70 -60.80
N GLU A 20 -9.16 6.24 -61.97
CA GLU A 20 -9.70 4.88 -62.12
C GLU A 20 -8.64 3.79 -61.83
N ASN A 21 -7.35 4.07 -62.08
CA ASN A 21 -6.28 3.15 -61.73
C ASN A 21 -6.08 3.05 -60.21
N GLU A 22 -6.07 4.18 -59.50
CA GLU A 22 -5.98 4.21 -58.03
C GLU A 22 -7.20 3.55 -57.38
N LYS A 23 -8.39 3.78 -57.92
CA LYS A 23 -9.64 3.14 -57.47
C LYS A 23 -9.57 1.62 -57.53
N LYS A 24 -8.97 1.05 -58.58
CA LYS A 24 -8.73 -0.40 -58.69
C LYS A 24 -7.76 -0.89 -57.62
N GLN A 25 -6.69 -0.14 -57.35
CA GLN A 25 -5.71 -0.48 -56.31
C GLN A 25 -6.34 -0.43 -54.91
N VAL A 26 -7.05 0.65 -54.57
CA VAL A 26 -7.76 0.80 -53.29
C VAL A 26 -8.74 -0.35 -53.07
N LYS A 27 -9.51 -0.75 -54.09
CA LYS A 27 -10.41 -1.91 -54.00
C LYS A 27 -9.66 -3.22 -53.68
N LYS A 28 -8.47 -3.40 -54.26
CA LYS A 28 -7.65 -4.59 -54.01
C LYS A 28 -7.14 -4.62 -52.58
N TYR A 29 -6.64 -3.50 -52.06
CA TYR A 29 -6.13 -3.40 -50.69
C TYR A 29 -7.24 -3.51 -49.64
N ALA A 30 -8.36 -2.80 -49.82
CA ALA A 30 -9.51 -2.91 -48.92
C ALA A 30 -10.03 -4.36 -48.81
N LYS A 31 -10.04 -5.11 -49.92
CA LYS A 31 -10.41 -6.53 -49.91
C LYS A 31 -9.38 -7.39 -49.18
N ALA A 32 -8.09 -7.12 -49.31
CA ALA A 32 -7.04 -7.84 -48.61
C ALA A 32 -7.12 -7.64 -47.09
N ASP A 33 -7.46 -6.42 -46.66
CA ASP A 33 -7.59 -6.04 -45.25
C ASP A 33 -8.97 -6.37 -44.65
N ASN A 34 -9.86 -6.97 -45.43
CA ASN A 34 -11.24 -7.30 -45.03
C ASN A 34 -12.03 -6.06 -44.53
N THR A 35 -11.87 -4.92 -45.21
CA THR A 35 -12.52 -3.65 -44.87
C THR A 35 -13.31 -3.06 -46.05
N THR A 36 -14.15 -2.05 -45.78
CA THR A 36 -14.81 -1.29 -46.85
C THR A 36 -13.84 -0.27 -47.47
N ILE A 37 -14.08 0.12 -48.72
CA ILE A 37 -13.28 1.16 -49.40
C ILE A 37 -13.22 2.45 -48.58
N SER A 38 -14.35 2.85 -47.97
CA SER A 38 -14.41 4.07 -47.16
C SER A 38 -13.59 3.95 -45.88
N GLU A 39 -13.64 2.78 -45.23
CA GLU A 39 -12.86 2.53 -44.02
C GLU A 39 -11.37 2.49 -44.32
N PHE A 40 -10.98 1.82 -45.41
CA PHE A 40 -9.60 1.75 -45.86
C PHE A 40 -9.03 3.14 -46.14
N ILE A 41 -9.76 3.99 -46.88
CA ILE A 41 -9.34 5.38 -47.16
C ILE A 41 -9.22 6.17 -45.85
N ARG A 42 -10.19 6.02 -44.94
CA ARG A 42 -10.15 6.71 -43.64
C ARG A 42 -8.91 6.33 -42.84
N GLN A 43 -8.64 5.03 -42.73
CA GLN A 43 -7.47 4.52 -42.03
C GLN A 43 -6.17 5.04 -42.67
N ALA A 44 -6.06 4.98 -44.00
CA ALA A 44 -4.89 5.46 -44.72
C ALA A 44 -4.65 6.96 -44.51
N ILE A 45 -5.71 7.77 -44.43
CA ILE A 45 -5.61 9.20 -44.11
C ILE A 45 -5.13 9.39 -42.67
N PHE A 46 -5.72 8.71 -41.70
CA PHE A 46 -5.29 8.81 -40.29
C PHE A 46 -3.85 8.37 -40.09
N ASP A 47 -3.45 7.26 -40.71
CA ASP A 47 -2.08 6.79 -40.68
C ASP A 47 -1.13 7.81 -41.30
N LYS A 48 -1.53 8.45 -42.40
CA LYS A 48 -0.71 9.49 -43.03
C LYS A 48 -0.59 10.75 -42.16
N ILE A 49 -1.68 11.20 -41.53
CA ILE A 49 -1.66 12.33 -40.59
C ILE A 49 -0.76 11.99 -39.41
N GLY A 50 -0.91 10.81 -38.81
CA GLY A 50 -0.10 10.38 -37.67
C GLY A 50 1.40 10.37 -37.98
N ARG A 51 1.79 9.97 -39.20
CA ARG A 51 3.19 10.03 -39.66
C ARG A 51 3.71 11.44 -39.91
N ILE A 52 2.85 12.35 -40.39
CA ILE A 52 3.21 13.77 -40.56
C ILE A 52 3.40 14.43 -39.19
N GLU A 53 2.53 14.14 -38.23
CA GLU A 53 2.61 14.67 -36.87
C GLU A 53 3.79 14.09 -36.09
N ASN A 54 4.16 12.83 -36.36
CA ASN A 54 5.21 12.10 -35.63
C ASN A 54 6.20 11.43 -36.60
N PRO A 55 7.06 12.22 -37.28
CA PRO A 55 8.00 11.70 -38.29
C PRO A 55 9.07 10.75 -37.73
N GLU A 56 9.31 10.78 -36.41
CA GLU A 56 10.17 9.84 -35.67
C GLU A 56 9.66 8.39 -35.78
N ILE A 57 8.34 8.18 -35.86
CA ILE A 57 7.71 6.86 -35.90
C ILE A 57 7.97 6.14 -37.23
N GLU A 58 8.13 6.88 -38.33
CA GLU A 58 8.37 6.29 -39.64
C GLU A 58 9.76 5.64 -39.75
N LYS A 59 10.72 6.05 -38.89
CA LYS A 59 12.05 5.44 -38.80
C LYS A 59 12.04 4.06 -38.10
N LEU A 60 10.97 3.71 -37.37
CA LEU A 60 10.90 2.48 -36.58
C LEU A 60 10.64 1.22 -37.43
N ASN A 61 10.09 1.36 -38.64
CA ASN A 61 9.78 0.22 -39.51
C ASN A 61 10.99 -0.36 -40.26
N SER A 62 12.20 0.08 -39.95
CA SER A 62 13.45 -0.46 -40.49
C SER A 62 14.41 -0.84 -39.37
N LYS A 63 14.36 -2.11 -38.93
CA LYS A 63 15.35 -2.81 -38.07
C LYS A 63 15.38 -2.50 -36.56
N ASP A 64 14.56 -1.61 -36.00
CA ASP A 64 14.66 -1.17 -34.59
C ASP A 64 13.78 -1.90 -33.56
N ASP A 65 12.80 -2.71 -33.98
CA ASP A 65 11.91 -3.44 -33.05
C ASP A 65 12.67 -4.37 -32.09
N THR A 66 13.81 -4.93 -32.54
CA THR A 66 14.63 -5.82 -31.71
C THR A 66 15.41 -5.05 -30.63
N LEU A 67 15.72 -3.77 -30.86
CA LEU A 67 16.40 -2.92 -29.88
C LEU A 67 15.42 -2.43 -28.80
N ILE A 68 14.21 -2.05 -29.20
CA ILE A 68 13.13 -1.67 -28.27
C ILE A 68 12.74 -2.85 -27.38
N LEU A 69 12.53 -4.05 -27.95
CA LEU A 69 12.23 -5.25 -27.16
C LEU A 69 13.37 -5.61 -26.18
N LYS A 70 14.63 -5.37 -26.55
CA LYS A 70 15.78 -5.56 -25.65
C LYS A 70 15.80 -4.55 -24.52
N GLU A 71 15.42 -3.30 -24.77
CA GLU A 71 15.31 -2.28 -23.72
C GLU A 71 14.16 -2.58 -22.77
N ILE A 72 12.99 -2.97 -23.29
CA ILE A 72 11.85 -3.42 -22.48
C ILE A 72 12.26 -4.61 -21.60
N SER A 73 12.94 -5.62 -22.15
CA SER A 73 13.42 -6.77 -21.37
C SER A 73 14.43 -6.39 -20.28
N LYS A 74 15.30 -5.41 -20.54
CA LYS A 74 16.23 -4.88 -19.52
C LYS A 74 15.50 -4.14 -18.40
N LEU A 75 14.48 -3.35 -18.76
CA LEU A 75 13.65 -2.64 -17.78
C LEU A 75 12.85 -3.63 -16.92
N ASP A 76 12.22 -4.65 -17.51
CA ASP A 76 11.50 -5.70 -16.78
C ASP A 76 12.40 -6.42 -15.76
N LYS A 77 13.63 -6.77 -16.14
CA LYS A 77 14.59 -7.38 -15.21
C LYS A 77 14.96 -6.46 -14.06
N LYS A 78 15.13 -5.16 -14.31
CA LYS A 78 15.37 -4.16 -13.26
C LYS A 78 14.16 -4.03 -12.33
N PHE A 79 12.95 -3.96 -12.88
CA PHE A 79 11.71 -3.89 -12.10
C PHE A 79 11.51 -5.13 -11.22
N SER A 80 11.74 -6.33 -11.74
CA SER A 80 11.69 -7.57 -10.96
C SER A 80 12.72 -7.59 -9.82
N GLY A 81 13.94 -7.12 -10.08
CA GLY A 81 14.96 -6.95 -9.03
C GLY A 81 14.52 -5.97 -7.93
N MET A 82 13.90 -4.86 -8.30
CA MET A 82 13.35 -3.88 -7.35
C MET A 82 12.17 -4.45 -6.54
N GLU A 83 11.26 -5.20 -7.17
CA GLU A 83 10.16 -5.87 -6.45
C GLU A 83 10.68 -6.85 -5.40
N LYS A 84 11.73 -7.62 -5.71
CA LYS A 84 12.34 -8.53 -4.75
C LYS A 84 12.88 -7.77 -3.53
N ILE A 85 13.61 -6.68 -3.76
CA ILE A 85 14.14 -5.82 -2.68
C ILE A 85 13.00 -5.21 -1.85
N LEU A 86 11.92 -4.75 -2.49
CA LEU A 86 10.75 -4.21 -1.80
C LEU A 86 10.06 -5.26 -0.92
N ARG A 87 9.89 -6.49 -1.43
CA ARG A 87 9.32 -7.60 -0.64
C ARG A 87 10.19 -7.97 0.55
N GLU A 88 11.51 -8.04 0.37
CA GLU A 88 12.46 -8.28 1.46
C GLU A 88 12.38 -7.17 2.52
N ARG A 89 12.36 -5.90 2.11
CA ARG A 89 12.20 -4.76 3.03
C ARG A 89 10.88 -4.80 3.79
N LEU A 90 9.77 -5.13 3.12
CA LEU A 90 8.46 -5.29 3.78
C LEU A 90 8.47 -6.43 4.79
N SER A 91 9.10 -7.56 4.46
CA SER A 91 9.28 -8.68 5.37
C SER A 91 10.08 -8.27 6.60
N ASN A 92 11.23 -7.62 6.40
CA ASN A 92 12.08 -7.11 7.48
C ASN A 92 11.33 -6.11 8.37
N GLY A 93 10.53 -5.22 7.78
CA GLY A 93 9.69 -4.27 8.53
C GLY A 93 8.66 -4.96 9.43
N LYS A 94 8.05 -6.07 8.97
CA LYS A 94 7.14 -6.87 9.80
C LYS A 94 7.86 -7.53 10.97
N VAL A 95 9.05 -8.08 10.74
CA VAL A 95 9.88 -8.69 11.79
C VAL A 95 10.30 -7.65 12.83
N ILE A 96 10.75 -6.46 12.39
CA ILE A 96 11.11 -5.37 13.31
C ILE A 96 9.91 -4.99 14.18
N LYS A 97 8.71 -4.86 13.59
CA LYS A 97 7.50 -4.53 14.35
C LYS A 97 7.20 -5.58 15.42
N SER A 98 7.23 -6.87 15.09
CA SER A 98 6.97 -7.93 16.07
C SER A 98 8.01 -7.92 17.18
N THR A 99 9.29 -7.76 16.85
CA THR A 99 10.37 -7.67 17.85
C THR A 99 10.20 -6.45 18.76
N LEU A 100 9.78 -5.30 18.23
CA LEU A 100 9.50 -4.11 19.06
C LEU A 100 8.31 -4.33 20.01
N GLU A 101 7.26 -5.03 19.58
CA GLU A 101 6.14 -5.38 20.44
C GLU A 101 6.56 -6.35 21.55
N GLU A 102 7.41 -7.34 21.25
CA GLU A 102 7.99 -8.24 22.25
C GLU A 102 8.87 -7.50 23.26
N ILE A 103 9.76 -6.61 22.78
CA ILE A 103 10.61 -5.78 23.66
C ILE A 103 9.74 -4.90 24.55
N LYS A 104 8.72 -4.24 23.99
CA LYS A 104 7.79 -3.41 24.76
C LYS A 104 7.08 -4.22 25.85
N SER A 105 6.65 -5.43 25.51
CA SER A 105 6.03 -6.34 26.48
C SER A 105 6.99 -6.71 27.62
N ARG A 106 8.24 -7.07 27.29
CA ARG A 106 9.28 -7.39 28.28
C ARG A 106 9.60 -6.21 29.20
N VAL A 107 9.82 -5.02 28.63
CA VAL A 107 10.11 -3.81 29.40
C VAL A 107 8.95 -3.46 30.34
N ASN A 108 7.70 -3.60 29.88
CA ASN A 108 6.54 -3.38 30.73
C ASN A 108 6.45 -4.39 31.88
N HIS A 109 6.78 -5.66 31.61
CA HIS A 109 6.80 -6.70 32.63
C HIS A 109 7.92 -6.48 33.66
N GLU A 110 9.15 -6.19 33.22
CA GLU A 110 10.27 -5.87 34.10
C GLU A 110 9.98 -4.63 34.95
N LYS A 111 9.38 -3.59 34.37
CA LYS A 111 8.94 -2.41 35.11
C LYS A 111 7.92 -2.77 36.19
N MET A 112 6.92 -3.59 35.85
CA MET A 112 5.90 -4.01 36.81
C MET A 112 6.49 -4.84 37.96
N GLU A 113 7.40 -5.76 37.66
CA GLU A 113 8.11 -6.54 38.70
C GLU A 113 8.97 -5.65 39.60
N TYR A 114 9.63 -4.64 39.04
CA TYR A 114 10.39 -3.66 39.82
C TYR A 114 9.49 -2.83 40.74
N GLU A 115 8.38 -2.31 40.21
CA GLU A 115 7.38 -1.56 40.99
C GLU A 115 6.77 -2.43 42.11
N LYS A 116 6.48 -3.70 41.81
CA LYS A 116 6.01 -4.69 42.79
C LYS A 116 7.02 -4.88 43.91
N GLN A 117 8.30 -5.03 43.60
CA GLN A 117 9.35 -5.18 44.63
C GLN A 117 9.42 -3.96 45.55
N GLN A 118 9.30 -2.74 45.01
CA GLN A 118 9.26 -1.53 45.82
C GLN A 118 8.06 -1.50 46.79
N ILE A 119 6.88 -1.92 46.31
CA ILE A 119 5.68 -2.02 47.16
C ILE A 119 5.90 -3.06 48.26
N ILE A 120 6.46 -4.23 47.94
CA ILE A 120 6.76 -5.27 48.94
C ILE A 120 7.74 -4.74 49.99
N GLU A 121 8.81 -4.03 49.58
CA GLU A 121 9.78 -3.46 50.52
C GLU A 121 9.15 -2.40 51.43
N ALA A 122 8.26 -1.55 50.90
CA ALA A 122 7.52 -0.58 51.69
C ALA A 122 6.62 -1.26 52.73
N LEU A 123 5.87 -2.27 52.32
CA LEU A 123 4.96 -3.00 53.20
C LEU A 123 5.73 -3.85 54.23
N LYS A 124 6.90 -4.42 53.90
CA LYS A 124 7.75 -5.10 54.90
C LYS A 124 8.24 -4.15 55.99
N LYS A 125 8.47 -2.88 55.68
CA LYS A 125 8.95 -1.87 56.64
C LYS A 125 7.83 -1.27 57.48
N HIS A 126 6.66 -1.06 56.88
CA HIS A 126 5.56 -0.29 57.49
C HIS A 126 4.31 -1.12 57.82
N GLY A 127 4.28 -2.40 57.44
CA GLY A 127 3.20 -3.36 57.67
C GLY A 127 2.04 -3.20 56.69
N SER A 128 1.26 -2.14 56.86
CA SER A 128 0.04 -1.88 56.09
C SER A 128 0.02 -0.43 55.63
N MET A 129 -0.34 -0.15 54.37
CA MET A 129 -0.33 1.21 53.81
C MET A 129 -1.50 1.47 52.88
N ARG A 130 -1.96 2.72 52.80
CA ARG A 130 -2.92 3.15 51.77
C ARG A 130 -2.21 3.33 50.42
N PRO A 131 -2.90 3.16 49.28
CA PRO A 131 -2.32 3.38 47.95
C PRO A 131 -1.70 4.77 47.76
N LYS A 132 -2.28 5.82 48.38
CA LYS A 132 -1.72 7.18 48.34
C LYS A 132 -0.40 7.28 49.09
N GLU A 133 -0.27 6.61 50.23
CA GLU A 133 0.97 6.59 51.03
C GLU A 133 2.08 5.84 50.29
N LEU A 134 1.72 4.75 49.59
CA LEU A 134 2.65 4.02 48.72
C LEU A 134 3.09 4.89 47.53
N ASN A 135 2.18 5.63 46.91
CA ASN A 135 2.51 6.56 45.83
C ASN A 135 3.49 7.65 46.29
N GLU A 136 3.25 8.25 47.46
CA GLU A 136 4.13 9.28 48.03
C GLU A 136 5.53 8.74 48.34
N LEU A 137 5.63 7.47 48.78
CA LEU A 137 6.91 6.86 49.16
C LEU A 137 7.72 6.31 47.97
N THR A 138 7.04 5.70 47.00
CA THR A 138 7.68 4.96 45.89
C THR A 138 7.67 5.73 44.57
N GLY A 139 6.80 6.74 44.45
CA GLY A 139 6.53 7.44 43.19
C GLY A 139 5.66 6.66 42.20
N ILE A 140 5.21 5.45 42.55
CA ILE A 140 4.38 4.60 41.68
C ILE A 140 2.95 5.16 41.64
N GLU A 141 2.40 5.38 40.45
CA GLU A 141 1.02 5.86 40.29
C GLU A 141 0.00 4.95 41.00
N VAL A 142 -0.98 5.57 41.66
CA VAL A 142 -2.01 4.84 42.41
C VAL A 142 -2.74 3.79 41.56
N HIS A 143 -2.98 4.08 40.28
CA HIS A 143 -3.60 3.12 39.37
C HIS A 143 -2.70 1.89 39.10
N ALA A 144 -1.40 2.10 38.93
CA ALA A 144 -0.44 1.01 38.75
C ALA A 144 -0.32 0.16 40.02
N ILE A 145 -0.36 0.79 41.20
CA ILE A 145 -0.40 0.09 42.50
C ILE A 145 -1.62 -0.86 42.56
N TYR A 146 -2.82 -0.36 42.25
CA TYR A 146 -4.02 -1.20 42.24
C TYR A 146 -3.91 -2.38 41.28
N LYS A 147 -3.36 -2.14 40.08
CA LYS A 147 -3.16 -3.19 39.08
C LYS A 147 -2.19 -4.28 39.56
N ILE A 148 -1.06 -3.89 40.14
CA ILE A 148 -0.08 -4.84 40.67
C ILE A 148 -0.69 -5.70 41.78
N ILE A 149 -1.51 -5.09 42.64
CA ILE A 149 -2.12 -5.77 43.79
C ILE A 149 -3.29 -6.67 43.36
N SER A 150 -4.06 -6.27 42.36
CA SER A 150 -5.18 -7.11 41.86
C SER A 150 -4.69 -8.38 41.18
N ASP A 151 -3.52 -8.32 40.56
CA ASP A 151 -2.99 -9.39 39.72
C ASP A 151 -2.10 -10.38 40.51
N ASP A 152 -1.80 -10.10 41.79
CA ASP A 152 -0.84 -10.88 42.59
C ASP A 152 -1.38 -11.30 43.96
N ILE A 153 -1.36 -12.61 44.20
CA ILE A 153 -1.83 -13.26 45.43
C ILE A 153 -1.01 -12.91 46.68
N SER A 154 0.17 -12.31 46.53
CA SER A 154 1.05 -11.94 47.66
C SER A 154 0.51 -10.74 48.44
N PHE A 155 -0.46 -10.01 47.88
CA PHE A 155 -1.04 -8.84 48.50
C PHE A 155 -2.47 -9.11 48.95
N LYS A 156 -2.86 -8.42 50.02
CA LYS A 156 -4.22 -8.37 50.52
C LYS A 156 -4.68 -6.93 50.58
N PHE A 157 -5.85 -6.67 50.03
CA PHE A 157 -6.48 -5.36 50.05
C PHE A 157 -7.70 -5.39 50.95
N ASP A 158 -7.63 -4.67 52.08
CA ASP A 158 -8.77 -4.45 52.95
C ASP A 158 -9.64 -3.34 52.35
N MET A 159 -10.74 -3.75 51.73
CA MET A 159 -11.73 -2.86 51.11
C MET A 159 -12.44 -1.94 52.12
N THR A 160 -12.46 -2.31 53.40
CA THR A 160 -13.15 -1.56 54.46
C THR A 160 -12.33 -0.36 54.90
N VAL A 161 -11.03 -0.54 55.04
CA VAL A 161 -10.09 0.47 55.56
C VAL A 161 -9.27 1.13 54.42
N GLY A 162 -9.33 0.55 53.22
CA GLY A 162 -8.62 1.00 52.02
C GLY A 162 -7.10 0.81 52.14
N ARG A 163 -6.65 -0.22 52.86
CA ARG A 163 -5.23 -0.48 53.12
C ARG A 163 -4.78 -1.77 52.44
N ILE A 164 -3.50 -1.78 52.11
CA ILE A 164 -2.79 -2.87 51.45
C ILE A 164 -1.81 -3.45 52.46
N GLU A 165 -1.77 -4.78 52.55
CA GLU A 165 -0.84 -5.55 53.36
C GLU A 165 -0.31 -6.75 52.55
N LEU A 166 0.76 -7.36 53.03
CA LEU A 166 1.25 -8.62 52.46
C LEU A 166 0.43 -9.77 53.04
N ASN A 167 0.10 -10.77 52.22
CA ASN A 167 -0.39 -12.05 52.72
C ASN A 167 0.76 -12.76 53.45
N GLU A 168 0.47 -13.23 54.67
CA GLU A 168 1.37 -14.11 55.44
C GLU A 168 1.40 -15.53 54.86
#